data_AF-A0A920JPX5-F1
#
_entry.id   AF-A0A920JPX5-F1
#
_cell.length_a   1.000
_cell.length_b   1.000
_cell.length_c   1.000
_cell.angle_alpha   90.00
_cell.angle_beta   90.00
_cell.angle_gamma   90.00
#
_symmetry.space_group_name_H-M   'P 1'
#
loop_
_entity.id
_entity.type
_entity.pdbx_description
1 polymer ?
#
loop_
_entity_poly.entity_id
_entity_poly.type
_entity_poly.pdbx_seq_one_letter_code
_entity_poly.pdbx_strand_id
1 'polypeptide(L)' 'MKPGLNVGCGKDHTLFAKIDGYVLFQKKGPTKHKYVSVMPTKSIN' A
#
# COMPACT_ATOMS: atom_id res chain seq x y z
N MET A 1 -5.81 9.27 -1.34
CA MET A 1 -5.33 7.86 -1.29
C MET A 1 -4.50 7.74 -0.02
N LYS A 2 -4.63 6.64 0.73
CA LYS A 2 -3.99 6.50 2.06
C LYS A 2 -2.98 5.35 2.08
N PRO A 3 -1.93 5.42 2.90
CA PRO A 3 -1.01 4.31 3.09
C PRO A 3 -1.77 3.11 3.68
N GLY A 4 -1.60 1.95 3.06
CA GLY A 4 -2.06 0.65 3.54
C GLY A 4 -0.89 -0.16 4.09
N LEU A 5 -0.97 -1.49 3.98
CA LEU A 5 0.07 -2.36 4.53
C LEU A 5 1.39 -2.18 3.78
N ASN A 6 2.51 -2.08 4.51
CA ASN A 6 3.86 -1.91 3.99
C ASN A 6 4.09 -0.67 3.10
N VAL A 7 3.30 0.38 3.30
CA VAL A 7 3.46 1.67 2.61
C VAL A 7 3.68 2.77 3.64
N GLY A 8 4.73 3.57 3.43
CA GLY A 8 5.01 4.78 4.19
C GLY A 8 4.40 6.02 3.55
N CYS A 9 4.36 7.13 4.29
CA CYS A 9 3.91 8.43 3.83
C CYS A 9 4.95 9.47 4.23
N GLY A 10 5.53 10.16 3.23
CA GLY A 10 6.45 11.27 3.44
C GLY A 10 5.75 12.50 4.02
N LYS A 11 6.54 13.49 4.43
CA LYS A 11 6.04 14.77 4.96
C LYS A 11 5.20 15.53 3.92
N ASP A 12 5.54 15.39 2.65
CA ASP A 12 4.84 15.91 1.48
C ASP A 12 3.68 15.02 1.02
N HIS A 13 3.31 14.00 1.80
CA HIS A 13 2.31 12.99 1.47
C HIS A 13 2.69 12.03 0.32
N THR A 14 3.95 12.00 -0.10
CA THR A 14 4.43 11.01 -1.05
C THR A 14 4.38 9.61 -0.44
N LEU A 15 3.73 8.66 -1.13
CA LEU A 15 3.67 7.26 -0.70
C LEU A 15 4.87 6.50 -1.22
N PHE A 16 5.51 5.70 -0.36
CA PHE A 16 6.66 4.86 -0.73
C PHE A 16 6.54 3.45 -0.16
N ALA A 17 7.09 2.47 -0.87
CA ALA A 17 7.13 1.09 -0.43
C ALA A 17 8.12 0.92 0.74
N LYS A 18 7.73 0.17 1.76
CA LYS A 18 8.62 -0.17 2.90
C LYS A 18 9.26 -1.55 2.73
N ILE A 19 8.77 -2.35 1.78
CA ILE A 19 9.28 -3.67 1.41
C ILE A 19 9.21 -3.84 -0.11
N ASP A 20 9.95 -4.80 -0.64
CA ASP A 20 9.78 -5.27 -2.01
C ASP A 20 8.53 -6.14 -2.14
N GLY A 21 7.88 -6.06 -3.31
CA GLY A 21 6.57 -6.67 -3.48
C GLY A 21 5.83 -6.19 -4.71
N TYR A 22 4.54 -6.53 -4.76
CA TYR A 22 3.60 -5.98 -5.73
C TYR A 22 2.58 -5.05 -5.06
N VAL A 23 2.12 -4.05 -5.83
CA VAL A 23 1.19 -3.03 -5.34
C VAL A 23 -0.25 -3.55 -5.39
N LEU A 24 -1.00 -3.32 -4.31
CA LEU A 24 -2.41 -3.68 -4.18
C LEU A 24 -3.24 -2.42 -3.85
N PHE A 25 -4.15 -2.06 -4.75
CA PHE A 25 -5.12 -0.96 -4.57
C PHE A 25 -6.43 -1.51 -4.01
N GLN A 26 -6.94 -0.90 -2.93
CA GLN A 26 -8.19 -1.32 -2.30
C GLN A 26 -9.07 -0.11 -1.95
N LYS A 27 -10.39 -0.30 -1.93
CA LYS A 27 -11.34 0.63 -1.33
C LYS A 27 -11.88 0.02 -0.05
N LYS A 28 -11.87 0.75 1.06
CA LYS A 28 -12.34 0.25 2.37
C LYS A 28 -13.35 1.19 3.03
N GLY A 29 -14.26 0.59 3.81
CA GLY A 29 -15.25 1.30 4.62
C GLY A 29 -16.44 1.87 3.84
N PRO A 30 -17.45 2.41 4.55
CA PRO A 30 -18.66 2.98 3.95
C PRO A 30 -18.36 4.21 3.07
N THR A 31 -17.31 4.96 3.37
CA THR A 31 -16.84 6.12 2.60
C THR A 31 -15.95 5.74 1.40
N LYS A 32 -15.69 4.44 1.18
CA LYS A 32 -14.92 3.89 0.05
C LYS A 32 -13.55 4.57 -0.18
N HIS A 33 -12.85 4.93 0.91
CA HIS A 33 -11.52 5.51 0.80
C HIS A 33 -10.54 4.55 0.11
N LYS A 34 -9.74 5.07 -0.82
CA LYS A 34 -8.71 4.33 -1.55
C LYS A 34 -7.45 4.18 -0.71
N TYR A 35 -6.95 2.95 -0.56
CA TYR A 35 -5.72 2.57 0.12
C TYR A 35 -4.77 1.88 -0.86
N VAL A 36 -3.47 2.03 -0.63
CA VAL A 36 -2.41 1.36 -1.38
C VAL A 36 -1.56 0.55 -0.43
N SER A 37 -1.38 -0.73 -0.71
CA SER A 37 -0.51 -1.62 0.06
C SER A 37 0.55 -2.24 -0.84
N VAL A 38 1.66 -2.69 -0.27
CA VAL A 38 2.64 -3.55 -0.96
C VAL A 38 2.59 -4.93 -0.32
N MET A 39 2.27 -5.94 -1.12
CA MET A 39 2.25 -7.34 -0.72
C MET A 39 3.58 -8.00 -1.07
N PRO A 40 4.17 -8.84 -0.20
CA PRO A 40 5.42 -9.52 -0.50
C PRO A 40 5.32 -10.34 -1.80
N THR A 41 6.35 -10.26 -2.64
CA THR A 41 6.47 -11.18 -3.77
C THR A 41 6.75 -12.56 -3.19
N LYS A 42 5.78 -13.47 -3.29
CA LYS A 42 5.99 -14.85 -2.85
C LYS A 42 7.07 -15.44 -3.75
N SER A 43 8.26 -15.68 -3.21
CA SER A 43 9.22 -16.57 -3.87
C SER A 43 8.60 -17.96 -3.82
N ILE A 44 8.21 -18.44 -4.99
CA ILE A 44 7.71 -19.80 -5.19
C ILE A 44 8.94 -20.71 -5.04
N ASN A 45 8.84 -21.69 -4.14
CA ASN A 45 9.74 -22.84 -4.11
C ASN A 45 9.17 -23.90 -5.06
#